data_AF-A0A2Z7CWD4-F1
#
_entry.id   AF-A0A2Z7CWD4-F1
#
_cell.length_a   1.000
_cell.length_b   1.000
_cell.length_c   1.000
_cell.angle_alpha   90.00
_cell.angle_beta   90.00
_cell.angle_gamma   90.00
#
_symmetry.space_group_name_H-M   'P 1'
#
loop_
_entity.id
_entity.type
_entity.pdbx_description
1 polymer ?
#
loop_
_entity_poly.entity_id
_entity_poly.type
_entity_poly.pdbx_seq_one_letter_code
_entity_poly.pdbx_strand_id
1 'polypeptide(L)'
;MERSQYSQTQKQQPLIKNKKRLTQEQVRILETNFTFNNKLDTDRKHQLALELGVPARQVSIWYQNKRAREKNQSLEADHRALQQHLENVLAENTSLRGEVERLRGELCKIQELFSNGFNSSVSSSCDEVGSSKHDLEREYYAALIGAGQFAAFGGL
;
A
#
# COMPACT_ATOMS: atom_id res chain seq x y z
N MET A 1 -61.92 26.54 31.35
CA MET A 1 -60.48 26.53 31.71
C MET A 1 -60.18 25.16 32.31
N GLU A 2 -59.71 24.21 31.51
CA GLU A 2 -59.24 22.90 31.99
C GLU A 2 -57.74 22.77 31.77
N ARG A 3 -57.05 22.35 32.83
CA ARG A 3 -55.61 22.11 32.87
C ARG A 3 -55.30 20.82 32.12
N SER A 4 -54.37 20.86 31.17
CA SER A 4 -53.63 19.67 30.75
C SER A 4 -52.19 19.79 31.22
N GLN A 5 -51.86 19.03 32.27
CA GLN A 5 -50.49 18.75 32.67
C GLN A 5 -49.97 17.63 31.79
N TYR A 6 -48.99 17.92 30.93
CA TYR A 6 -48.28 16.89 30.19
C TYR A 6 -47.21 16.25 31.07
N SER A 7 -47.32 14.94 31.29
CA SER A 7 -46.37 14.13 32.02
C SER A 7 -45.15 13.76 31.16
N GLN A 8 -43.99 13.97 31.78
CA GLN A 8 -42.64 13.51 31.51
C GLN A 8 -42.50 12.16 30.75
N THR A 9 -41.67 12.14 29.70
CA THR A 9 -40.80 10.98 29.39
C THR A 9 -39.39 11.48 29.12
N GLN A 10 -38.55 11.49 30.16
CA GLN A 10 -37.11 11.69 30.00
C GLN A 10 -36.51 10.44 29.33
N LYS A 11 -36.11 10.58 28.07
CA LYS A 11 -35.30 9.57 27.36
C LYS A 11 -33.96 9.45 28.08
N GLN A 12 -33.77 8.35 28.82
CA GLN A 12 -32.48 8.02 29.41
C GLN A 12 -31.50 7.70 28.28
N GLN A 13 -30.46 8.54 28.14
CA GLN A 13 -29.32 8.24 27.28
C GLN A 13 -28.55 7.05 27.88
N PRO A 14 -28.13 6.06 27.08
CA PRO A 14 -27.31 4.97 27.59
C PRO A 14 -25.96 5.54 28.06
N LEU A 15 -25.73 5.45 29.37
CA LEU A 15 -24.46 5.78 30.02
C LEU A 15 -23.31 5.16 29.24
N ILE A 16 -22.36 6.00 28.83
CA ILE A 16 -21.11 5.60 28.17
C ILE A 16 -20.34 4.69 29.14
N LYS A 17 -20.60 3.39 29.09
CA LYS A 17 -19.95 2.38 29.94
C LYS A 17 -18.47 2.30 29.57
N ASN A 18 -17.67 3.12 30.24
CA ASN A 18 -16.24 3.02 30.50
C ASN A 18 -15.36 2.63 29.30
N LYS A 19 -15.05 3.63 28.46
CA LYS A 19 -13.93 3.61 27.50
C LYS A 19 -12.55 3.64 28.19
N LYS A 20 -12.34 2.89 29.27
CA LYS A 20 -11.03 2.84 29.92
C LYS A 20 -10.04 2.12 28.99
N ARG A 21 -8.89 2.74 28.71
CA ARG A 21 -7.81 2.10 27.96
C ARG A 21 -7.27 0.93 28.79
N LEU A 22 -6.93 -0.16 28.12
CA LEU A 22 -6.21 -1.28 28.74
C LEU A 22 -4.86 -0.79 29.25
N THR A 23 -4.45 -1.25 30.42
CA THR A 23 -3.12 -0.95 30.98
C THR A 23 -2.04 -1.72 30.21
N GLN A 24 -0.79 -1.28 30.32
CA GLN A 24 0.32 -1.95 29.64
C GLN A 24 0.45 -3.42 30.07
N GLU A 25 0.21 -3.71 31.35
CA GLU A 25 0.23 -5.07 31.87
C GLU A 25 -0.88 -5.94 31.29
N GLN A 26 -2.10 -5.39 31.17
CA GLN A 26 -3.21 -6.10 30.53
C GLN A 26 -2.90 -6.39 29.06
N VAL A 27 -2.29 -5.44 28.35
CA VAL A 27 -1.87 -5.63 26.96
C VAL A 27 -0.81 -6.73 26.86
N ARG A 28 0.20 -6.76 27.74
CA ARG A 28 1.24 -7.78 27.76
C ARG A 28 0.69 -9.20 27.89
N ILE A 29 -0.30 -9.38 28.76
CA ILE A 29 -0.98 -10.68 28.94
C ILE A 29 -1.75 -11.06 27.66
N LEU A 30 -2.48 -10.12 27.06
CA LEU A 30 -3.19 -10.33 25.81
C LEU A 30 -2.24 -10.69 24.65
N GLU A 31 -1.10 -10.02 24.55
CA GLU A 31 -0.05 -10.31 23.56
C GLU A 31 0.52 -11.71 23.74
N THR A 32 0.88 -12.07 24.96
CA THR A 32 1.40 -13.41 25.28
C THR A 32 0.40 -14.50 24.87
N ASN A 33 -0.89 -14.29 25.17
CA ASN A 33 -1.92 -15.25 24.79
C ASN A 33 -2.15 -15.29 23.27
N PHE A 34 -2.12 -14.14 22.60
CA PHE A 34 -2.29 -14.03 21.16
C PHE A 34 -1.19 -14.76 20.38
N THR A 35 0.07 -14.64 20.85
CA THR A 35 1.21 -15.34 20.25
C THR A 35 1.05 -16.87 20.33
N PHE A 36 0.43 -17.38 21.40
CA PHE A 36 0.14 -18.81 21.54
C PHE A 36 -1.08 -19.26 20.72
N ASN A 37 -2.15 -18.46 20.70
CA ASN A 37 -3.34 -18.73 19.90
C ASN A 37 -3.95 -17.42 19.37
N ASN A 38 -3.83 -17.21 18.06
CA ASN A 38 -4.37 -16.03 17.37
C ASN A 38 -5.92 -16.05 17.28
N LYS A 39 -6.53 -17.25 17.38
CA LYS A 39 -7.99 -17.39 17.39
C LYS A 39 -8.52 -17.29 18.82
N LEU A 40 -9.31 -16.25 19.07
CA LEU A 40 -9.93 -16.04 20.36
C LEU A 40 -11.23 -16.87 20.46
N ASP A 41 -11.15 -18.02 21.13
CA ASP A 41 -12.31 -18.84 21.44
C ASP A 41 -13.24 -18.16 22.45
N THR A 42 -14.53 -18.50 22.41
CA THR A 42 -15.54 -17.89 23.29
C THR A 42 -15.22 -18.13 24.76
N ASP A 43 -14.80 -19.33 25.15
CA ASP A 43 -14.49 -19.66 26.55
C ASP A 43 -13.22 -18.94 27.00
N ARG A 44 -12.17 -18.94 26.16
CA ARG A 44 -10.92 -18.25 26.45
C ARG A 44 -11.10 -16.74 26.59
N LYS A 45 -11.99 -16.14 25.79
CA LYS A 45 -12.38 -14.73 25.90
C LYS A 45 -12.97 -14.41 27.27
N HIS A 46 -13.89 -15.23 27.78
CA HIS A 46 -14.48 -15.00 29.09
C HIS A 46 -13.44 -15.17 30.20
N GLN A 47 -12.57 -16.17 30.08
CA GLN A 47 -11.49 -16.37 31.04
C GLN A 47 -10.54 -15.17 31.09
N LEU A 48 -10.07 -14.69 29.93
CA LEU A 48 -9.21 -13.49 29.85
C LEU A 48 -9.91 -12.24 30.40
N ALA A 49 -11.20 -12.08 30.13
CA ALA A 49 -11.96 -10.94 30.65
C ALA A 49 -11.99 -10.94 32.19
N LEU A 50 -12.15 -12.10 32.80
CA LEU A 50 -12.11 -12.28 34.25
C LEU A 50 -10.70 -12.06 34.81
N GLU A 51 -9.68 -12.71 34.23
CA GLU A 51 -8.27 -12.58 34.65
C GLU A 51 -7.79 -11.12 34.61
N LEU A 52 -8.21 -10.36 33.59
CA LEU A 52 -7.78 -8.97 33.38
C LEU A 52 -8.68 -7.95 34.08
N GLY A 53 -9.85 -8.36 34.59
CA GLY A 53 -10.85 -7.46 35.16
C GLY A 53 -11.45 -6.48 34.14
N VAL A 54 -11.56 -6.88 32.88
CA VAL A 54 -12.05 -6.02 31.77
C VAL A 54 -13.26 -6.64 31.08
N PRO A 55 -14.13 -5.83 30.45
CA PRO A 55 -15.26 -6.39 29.70
C PRO A 55 -14.79 -7.28 28.54
N ALA A 56 -15.44 -8.43 28.35
CA ALA A 56 -15.13 -9.36 27.25
C ALA A 56 -15.14 -8.70 25.87
N ARG A 57 -15.95 -7.65 25.68
CA ARG A 57 -15.96 -6.82 24.47
C ARG A 57 -14.62 -6.13 24.21
N GLN A 58 -13.93 -5.65 25.25
CA GLN A 58 -12.62 -5.02 25.08
C GLN A 58 -11.56 -6.04 24.65
N VAL A 59 -11.60 -7.27 25.20
CA VAL A 59 -10.75 -8.38 24.74
C VAL A 59 -11.00 -8.66 23.26
N SER A 60 -12.27 -8.79 22.84
CA SER A 60 -12.62 -8.99 21.43
C SER A 60 -12.09 -7.88 20.51
N ILE A 61 -12.30 -6.62 20.88
CA ILE A 61 -11.85 -5.45 20.11
C ILE A 61 -10.33 -5.43 20.03
N TRP A 62 -9.64 -5.75 21.13
CA TRP A 62 -8.20 -5.80 21.15
C TRP A 62 -7.66 -6.86 20.18
N TYR A 63 -8.24 -8.07 20.17
CA TYR A 63 -7.86 -9.13 19.22
C TYR A 63 -8.14 -8.74 17.77
N GLN A 64 -9.28 -8.10 17.50
CA GLN A 64 -9.60 -7.59 16.15
C GLN A 64 -8.57 -6.55 15.70
N ASN A 65 -8.25 -5.58 16.56
CA ASN A 65 -7.27 -4.53 16.27
C ASN A 65 -5.86 -5.10 16.11
N LYS A 66 -5.46 -6.09 16.91
CA LYS A 66 -4.17 -6.76 16.80
C LYS A 66 -4.02 -7.43 15.44
N ARG A 67 -5.03 -8.21 15.00
CA ARG A 67 -5.04 -8.81 13.65
C ARG A 67 -5.04 -7.77 12.54
N ALA A 68 -5.82 -6.70 12.68
CA ALA A 68 -5.83 -5.62 11.70
C ALA A 68 -4.45 -4.96 11.57
N ARG A 69 -3.76 -4.72 12.69
CA ARG A 69 -2.39 -4.18 12.68
C ARG A 69 -1.39 -5.14 12.03
N GLU A 70 -1.45 -6.43 12.35
CA GLU A 70 -0.55 -7.42 11.73
C GLU A 70 -0.78 -7.53 10.22
N LYS A 71 -2.04 -7.51 9.79
CA LYS A 71 -2.38 -7.46 8.36
C LYS A 71 -1.81 -6.21 7.69
N ASN A 72 -1.98 -5.04 8.31
CA ASN A 72 -1.43 -3.80 7.77
C ASN A 72 0.10 -3.82 7.73
N GLN A 73 0.76 -4.33 8.77
CA GLN A 73 2.22 -4.47 8.80
C GLN A 73 2.72 -5.39 7.69
N SER A 74 2.05 -6.51 7.44
CA SER A 74 2.37 -7.40 6.31
C SER A 74 2.22 -6.66 4.97
N LEU A 75 1.07 -6.00 4.75
CA LEU A 75 0.81 -5.27 3.51
C LEU A 75 1.81 -4.14 3.28
N GLU A 76 2.19 -3.42 4.34
CA GLU A 76 3.22 -2.37 4.26
C GLU A 76 4.59 -2.95 3.91
N ALA A 77 4.95 -4.12 4.46
CA ALA A 77 6.20 -4.79 4.14
C ALA A 77 6.21 -5.27 2.68
N ASP A 78 5.12 -5.89 2.23
CA ASP A 78 4.94 -6.35 0.85
C ASP A 78 5.02 -5.17 -0.14
N HIS A 79 4.36 -4.06 0.19
CA HIS A 79 4.42 -2.84 -0.61
C HIS A 79 5.84 -2.29 -0.73
N ARG A 80 6.58 -2.22 0.38
CA ARG A 80 7.99 -1.78 0.36
C ARG A 80 8.86 -2.69 -0.48
N ALA A 81 8.70 -4.01 -0.36
CA ALA A 81 9.44 -4.98 -1.17
C ALA A 81 9.14 -4.80 -2.67
N LEU A 82 7.87 -4.58 -3.03
CA LEU A 82 7.47 -4.34 -4.41
C LEU A 82 8.04 -3.01 -4.94
N GLN A 83 8.03 -1.95 -4.13
CA GLN A 83 8.63 -0.67 -4.51
C GLN A 83 10.14 -0.80 -4.77
N GLN A 84 10.87 -1.49 -3.89
CA GLN A 84 12.30 -1.73 -4.09
C GLN A 84 12.57 -2.55 -5.36
N HIS A 85 11.73 -3.56 -5.64
CA HIS A 85 11.85 -4.34 -6.87
C HIS A 85 11.62 -3.47 -8.11
N LEU A 86 10.60 -2.60 -8.08
CA LEU A 86 10.34 -1.66 -9.17
C LEU A 86 11.54 -0.72 -9.40
N GLU A 87 12.11 -0.15 -8.35
CA GLU A 87 13.28 0.72 -8.44
C GLU A 87 14.48 0.00 -9.08
N ASN A 88 14.74 -1.25 -8.68
CA ASN A 88 15.81 -2.07 -9.26
C ASN A 88 15.58 -2.32 -10.76
N VAL A 89 14.36 -2.70 -11.15
CA VAL A 89 14.00 -2.95 -12.55
C VAL A 89 14.12 -1.67 -13.39
N LEU A 90 13.71 -0.52 -12.85
CA LEU A 90 13.86 0.76 -13.53
C LEU A 90 15.32 1.17 -13.71
N ALA A 91 16.16 0.94 -12.70
CA ALA A 91 17.60 1.17 -12.78
C ALA A 91 18.26 0.28 -13.84
N GLU A 92 17.93 -1.02 -13.84
CA GLU A 92 18.41 -1.97 -14.85
C GLU A 92 17.94 -1.57 -16.26
N ASN A 93 16.67 -1.22 -16.43
CA ASN A 93 16.12 -0.77 -17.71
C ASN A 93 16.85 0.48 -18.24
N THR A 94 17.15 1.43 -17.34
CA THR A 94 17.89 2.65 -17.70
C THR A 94 19.32 2.32 -18.14
N SER A 95 19.99 1.41 -17.43
CA SER A 95 21.33 0.95 -17.80
C SER A 95 21.34 0.24 -19.15
N LEU A 96 20.39 -0.68 -19.38
CA LEU A 96 20.24 -1.40 -20.65
C LEU A 96 19.96 -0.45 -21.82
N ARG A 97 19.13 0.58 -21.62
CA ARG A 97 18.92 1.62 -22.65
C ARG A 97 20.20 2.36 -22.99
N GLY A 98 20.97 2.75 -21.97
CA GLY A 98 22.27 3.39 -22.18
C GLY A 98 23.23 2.50 -22.97
N GLU A 99 23.24 1.21 -22.66
CA GLU A 99 24.06 0.23 -23.38
C GLU A 99 23.60 0.03 -24.83
N VAL A 100 22.29 -0.06 -25.07
CA VAL A 100 21.72 -0.13 -26.42
C VAL A 100 22.11 1.11 -27.24
N GLU A 101 22.01 2.30 -26.65
CA GLU A 101 22.38 3.54 -27.34
C GLU A 101 23.88 3.60 -27.64
N ARG A 102 24.72 3.18 -26.69
CA ARG A 102 26.17 3.06 -26.87
C ARG A 102 26.51 2.12 -28.02
N LEU A 103 25.92 0.92 -28.04
CA LEU A 103 26.13 -0.08 -29.10
C LEU A 103 25.63 0.40 -30.46
N ARG A 104 24.48 1.08 -30.51
CA ARG A 104 23.98 1.73 -31.74
C ARG A 104 24.96 2.78 -32.26
N GLY A 105 25.50 3.61 -31.37
CA GLY A 105 26.53 4.60 -31.72
C GLY A 105 27.81 3.97 -32.26
N GLU A 106 28.25 2.84 -31.70
CA GLU A 106 29.41 2.08 -32.21
C GLU A 106 29.14 1.48 -33.59
N LEU A 107 27.98 0.88 -33.80
CA LEU A 107 27.57 0.35 -35.10
C LEU A 107 27.51 1.45 -36.16
N CYS A 108 26.98 2.62 -35.81
CA CYS A 108 26.93 3.77 -36.71
C CYS A 108 28.35 4.20 -37.14
N LYS A 109 29.27 4.38 -36.18
CA LYS A 109 30.68 4.74 -36.47
C LYS A 109 31.35 3.71 -37.38
N ILE A 110 31.14 2.42 -37.13
CA ILE A 110 31.67 1.36 -37.97
C ILE A 110 31.08 1.48 -39.38
N GLN A 111 29.76 1.64 -39.52
CA GLN A 111 29.11 1.79 -40.82
C GLN A 111 29.59 3.02 -41.60
N GLU A 112 29.85 4.14 -40.94
CA GLU A 112 30.47 5.33 -41.54
C GLU A 112 31.89 5.04 -42.04
N LEU A 113 32.71 4.35 -41.25
CA LEU A 113 34.07 3.97 -41.65
C LEU A 113 34.07 3.01 -42.85
N PHE A 114 33.11 2.08 -42.94
CA PHE A 114 32.95 1.20 -44.09
C PHE A 114 32.40 1.93 -45.32
N SER A 115 31.50 2.91 -45.14
CA SER A 115 30.93 3.71 -46.23
C SER A 115 31.96 4.68 -46.84
N ASN A 116 32.85 5.24 -46.02
CA ASN A 116 33.94 6.11 -46.49
C ASN A 116 35.09 5.36 -47.19
N GLY A 117 35.13 4.03 -47.09
CA GLY A 117 36.09 3.17 -47.79
C GLY A 117 35.64 2.69 -49.18
N PHE A 118 34.37 2.89 -49.55
CA PHE A 118 33.80 2.39 -50.81
C PHE A 118 32.99 3.50 -51.52
N ASN A 119 33.66 4.31 -52.34
CA ASN A 119 32.98 5.14 -53.33
C ASN A 119 32.35 4.25 -54.42
N SER A 120 31.18 3.66 -54.16
CA SER A 120 30.25 3.25 -55.22
C SER A 120 28.85 3.00 -54.66
N SER A 121 27.96 3.97 -54.91
CA SER A 121 26.55 3.80 -55.24
C SER A 121 25.80 2.61 -54.62
N VAL A 122 25.30 2.75 -53.39
CA VAL A 122 24.02 2.14 -53.03
C VAL A 122 23.28 3.02 -52.03
N SER A 123 22.16 3.58 -52.48
CA SER A 123 21.15 4.19 -51.62
C SER A 123 20.67 3.13 -50.63
N SER A 124 20.98 3.29 -49.34
CA SER A 124 20.41 2.49 -48.27
C SER A 124 19.56 3.40 -47.41
N SER A 125 18.28 3.47 -47.76
CA SER A 125 17.21 4.01 -46.90
C SER A 125 17.25 3.24 -45.58
N CYS A 126 17.68 3.90 -44.50
CA CYS A 126 17.51 3.36 -43.16
C CYS A 126 16.06 3.59 -42.76
N ASP A 127 15.27 2.51 -42.80
CA ASP A 127 13.91 2.53 -42.27
C ASP A 127 13.94 2.87 -40.77
N GLU A 128 13.30 3.98 -40.46
CA GLU A 128 12.96 4.47 -39.13
C GLU A 128 11.93 3.50 -38.51
N VAL A 129 12.40 2.38 -37.95
CA VAL A 129 11.54 1.43 -37.26
C VAL A 129 11.59 1.67 -35.75
N GLY A 130 10.61 2.45 -35.29
CA GLY A 130 9.82 2.06 -34.12
C GLY A 130 10.17 2.72 -32.79
N SER A 131 9.94 4.03 -32.65
CA SER A 131 9.82 4.66 -31.32
C SER A 131 8.36 4.76 -30.79
N SER A 132 7.35 4.52 -31.63
CA SER A 132 5.97 4.93 -31.29
C SER A 132 5.29 4.13 -30.16
N LYS A 133 5.66 2.86 -29.91
CA LYS A 133 5.05 2.08 -28.82
C LYS A 133 5.63 2.41 -27.45
N HIS A 134 6.91 2.79 -27.40
CA HIS A 134 7.64 2.91 -26.15
C HIS A 134 7.35 4.23 -25.41
N ASP A 135 6.92 5.25 -26.16
CA ASP A 135 6.54 6.55 -25.62
C ASP A 135 5.13 6.53 -25.01
N LEU A 136 4.19 5.79 -25.61
CA LEU A 136 2.83 5.62 -25.07
C LEU A 136 2.80 4.86 -23.73
N GLU A 137 3.63 3.82 -23.58
CA GLU A 137 3.76 3.14 -22.29
C GLU A 137 4.39 4.04 -21.24
N ARG A 138 5.42 4.84 -21.58
CA ARG A 138 6.02 5.81 -20.66
C ARG A 138 5.03 6.88 -20.21
N GLU A 139 4.23 7.45 -21.12
CA GLU A 139 3.19 8.42 -20.79
C GLU A 139 2.08 7.80 -19.95
N TYR A 140 1.65 6.58 -20.25
CA TYR A 140 0.64 5.86 -19.48
C TYR A 140 1.13 5.56 -18.05
N TYR A 141 2.36 5.08 -17.88
CA TYR A 141 2.96 4.85 -16.56
C TYR A 141 3.21 6.17 -15.79
N ALA A 142 3.60 7.25 -16.46
CA ALA A 142 3.75 8.58 -15.84
C ALA A 142 2.42 9.17 -15.37
N ALA A 143 1.34 9.00 -16.16
CA ALA A 143 0.00 9.44 -15.81
C ALA A 143 -0.57 8.67 -14.60
N LEU A 144 -0.29 7.37 -14.49
CA LEU A 144 -0.74 6.53 -13.39
C LEU A 144 -0.06 6.91 -12.06
N ILE A 145 1.20 7.34 -12.10
CA ILE A 145 1.95 7.82 -10.93
C ILE A 145 1.56 9.27 -10.55
N GLY A 146 1.23 10.11 -11.53
CA GLY A 146 0.79 11.50 -11.32
C GLY A 146 -0.62 11.64 -10.74
N ALA A 147 -1.53 10.69 -10.98
CA ALA A 147 -2.91 10.73 -10.50
C ALA A 147 -3.08 10.37 -9.00
N GLY A 148 -1.98 10.06 -8.29
CA GLY A 148 -1.99 9.67 -6.88
C GLY A 148 -1.98 10.82 -5.85
N GLN A 149 -1.96 12.08 -6.29
CA GLN A 149 -2.02 13.24 -5.39
C GLN A 149 -3.23 14.11 -5.74
N PHE A 150 -3.99 14.48 -4.72
CA PHE A 150 -5.24 15.27 -4.73
C PHE A 150 -6.56 14.50 -4.93
N ALA A 151 -6.89 13.65 -3.94
CA ALA A 151 -8.29 13.43 -3.58
C ALA A 151 -8.43 13.14 -2.08
N ALA A 152 -8.10 14.12 -1.23
CA ALA A 152 -8.56 14.15 0.15
C ALA A 152 -8.49 15.58 0.69
N PHE A 153 -9.55 16.38 0.48
CA PHE A 153 -10.14 17.29 1.46
C PHE A 153 -11.33 18.02 0.80
N GLY A 154 -12.55 17.76 1.27
CA GLY A 154 -13.73 18.54 0.91
C GLY A 154 -15.01 17.73 0.84
N GLY A 155 -15.59 17.39 1.99
CA GLY A 155 -16.92 16.78 2.05
C GLY A 155 -17.32 16.29 3.43
N LEU A 156 -17.72 17.21 4.30
CA LEU A 156 -18.90 17.17 5.20
C LEU A 156 -18.89 18.38 6.13
#